data_AF-A0A9C9W7T9-F1
#
_entry.id   AF-A0A9C9W7T9-F1
#
_cell.length_a   1.000
_cell.length_b   1.000
_cell.length_c   1.000
_cell.angle_alpha   90.00
_cell.angle_beta   90.00
_cell.angle_gamma   90.00
#
_symmetry.space_group_name_H-M   'P 1'
#
loop_
_entity.id
_entity.type
_entity.pdbx_description
1 polymer ?
#
loop_
_entity_poly.entity_id
_entity_poly.type
_entity_poly.pdbx_seq_one_letter_code
_entity_poly.pdbx_strand_id
1 'polypeptide(L)'
;MKDILERASRIELLIFDVDGVLTDGSLFLGDDGQEYKAFHSQDGHGIKMLQKHGVRCAIITGRTSKVVEYRMRNLGIDLLYQGQENKLEAFADLLQRVRLQPEQVAYVGDDVVDLPVMRKVGLAIAVQDAHPWVVRHAHWQTPRAGGRGAARDTCEMLMEARGVLQQELESYL
;
A
#
# COMPACT_ATOMS: atom_id res chain seq x y z
N MET A 1 -8.65 -15.84 9.32
CA MET A 1 -9.15 -15.35 8.02
C MET A 1 -10.51 -14.66 8.11
N LYS A 2 -11.54 -15.20 8.77
CA LYS A 2 -12.86 -14.53 8.87
C LYS A 2 -12.79 -13.09 9.40
N ASP A 3 -12.03 -12.85 10.48
CA ASP A 3 -11.79 -11.50 11.03
C ASP A 3 -11.09 -10.55 10.03
N ILE A 4 -10.13 -11.06 9.26
CA ILE A 4 -9.37 -10.27 8.28
C ILE A 4 -10.26 -9.83 7.12
N LEU A 5 -11.07 -10.75 6.57
CA LEU A 5 -12.00 -10.43 5.49
C LEU A 5 -13.09 -9.46 5.96
N GLU A 6 -13.51 -9.53 7.23
CA GLU A 6 -14.45 -8.57 7.80
C GLU A 6 -13.85 -7.15 7.91
N ARG A 7 -12.59 -7.03 8.31
CA ARG A 7 -11.86 -5.75 8.28
C ARG A 7 -11.72 -5.23 6.86
N ALA A 8 -11.28 -6.11 5.95
CA ALA A 8 -11.00 -5.81 4.55
C ALA A 8 -12.24 -5.32 3.78
N SER A 9 -13.43 -5.86 4.07
CA SER A 9 -14.67 -5.46 3.38
C SER A 9 -15.07 -4.00 3.66
N ARG A 10 -14.60 -3.41 4.77
CA ARG A 10 -14.88 -2.02 5.19
C ARG A 10 -13.90 -0.99 4.62
N ILE A 11 -12.83 -1.44 3.95
CA ILE A 11 -11.73 -0.57 3.52
C ILE A 11 -12.11 0.24 2.29
N GLU A 12 -12.09 1.57 2.38
CA GLU A 12 -12.33 2.51 1.28
C GLU A 12 -11.06 3.20 0.76
N LEU A 13 -9.98 3.16 1.55
CA LEU A 13 -8.68 3.70 1.20
C LEU A 13 -7.58 2.69 1.54
N LEU A 14 -6.73 2.40 0.55
CA LEU A 14 -5.51 1.61 0.74
C LEU A 14 -4.28 2.52 0.64
N ILE A 15 -3.52 2.60 1.74
CA ILE A 15 -2.27 3.35 1.81
C ILE A 15 -1.10 2.37 1.65
N PHE A 16 -0.12 2.74 0.84
CA PHE A 16 1.15 2.04 0.75
C PHE A 16 2.30 2.95 1.23
N ASP A 17 3.25 2.38 1.96
CA ASP A 17 4.63 2.86 1.87
C ASP A 17 5.21 2.56 0.48
N VAL A 18 6.37 3.14 0.14
CA VAL A 18 7.05 2.89 -1.13
C VAL A 18 8.17 1.88 -0.98
N ASP A 19 9.17 2.17 -0.15
CA ASP A 19 10.45 1.49 -0.19
C ASP A 19 10.42 0.27 0.71
N GLY A 20 10.48 -0.93 0.13
CA GLY A 20 10.24 -2.18 0.85
C GLY A 20 8.80 -2.67 0.76
N VAL A 21 7.88 -1.87 0.19
CA VAL A 21 6.49 -2.28 -0.07
C VAL A 21 6.19 -2.35 -1.57
N LEU A 22 6.24 -1.20 -2.27
CA LEU A 22 6.07 -1.15 -3.73
C LEU A 22 7.38 -1.41 -4.48
N THR A 23 8.49 -1.40 -3.75
CA THR A 23 9.83 -1.81 -4.18
C THR A 23 10.35 -2.91 -3.25
N ASP A 24 11.47 -3.54 -3.60
CA ASP A 24 12.15 -4.54 -2.76
C ASP A 24 13.06 -3.92 -1.68
N GLY A 25 12.92 -2.62 -1.41
CA GLY A 25 13.72 -1.88 -0.44
C GLY A 25 15.11 -1.47 -0.93
N SER A 26 15.56 -1.94 -2.10
CA SER A 26 16.85 -1.56 -2.65
C SER A 26 16.85 -0.11 -3.15
N LEU A 27 17.93 0.60 -2.87
CA LEU A 27 18.21 1.92 -3.44
C LEU A 27 19.34 1.80 -4.46
N PHE A 28 19.04 2.03 -5.74
CA PHE A 28 20.05 2.03 -6.79
C PHE A 28 20.57 3.46 -6.96
N LEU A 29 21.85 3.67 -6.67
CA LEU A 29 22.51 4.98 -6.74
C LEU A 29 23.46 5.02 -7.94
N GLY A 30 23.29 6.00 -8.80
CA GLY A 30 24.22 6.33 -9.89
C GLY A 30 25.45 7.09 -9.37
N ASP A 31 26.55 7.01 -10.12
CA ASP A 31 27.76 7.81 -9.90
C ASP A 31 27.53 9.32 -10.15
N ASP A 32 26.46 9.66 -10.87
CA ASP A 32 25.92 11.00 -11.05
C ASP A 32 25.03 11.48 -9.89
N GLY A 33 24.84 10.65 -8.86
CA GLY A 33 23.98 10.92 -7.71
C GLY A 33 22.48 10.71 -7.96
N GLN A 34 22.07 10.17 -9.12
CA GLN A 34 20.68 9.81 -9.37
C GLN A 34 20.26 8.58 -8.57
N GLU A 35 18.99 8.57 -8.13
CA GLU A 35 18.37 7.42 -7.47
C GLU A 35 17.36 6.76 -8.41
N TYR A 36 17.44 5.42 -8.51
CA TYR A 36 16.52 4.60 -9.28
C TYR A 36 15.79 3.62 -8.34
N LYS A 37 14.53 3.32 -8.67
CA LYS A 37 13.67 2.39 -7.94
C LYS A 37 13.06 1.38 -8.91
N ALA A 38 13.01 0.12 -8.50
CA ALA A 38 12.33 -0.93 -9.24
C ALA A 38 10.92 -1.18 -8.67
N PHE A 39 9.90 -0.98 -9.51
CA PHE A 39 8.51 -1.29 -9.18
C PHE A 39 8.06 -2.56 -9.90
N HIS A 40 7.11 -3.28 -9.31
CA HIS A 40 6.57 -4.49 -9.91
C HIS A 40 5.35 -4.21 -10.81
N SER A 41 5.31 -4.85 -11.99
CA SER A 41 4.23 -4.64 -12.96
C SER A 41 2.89 -5.19 -12.47
N GLN A 42 2.90 -6.38 -11.85
CA GLN A 42 1.66 -7.00 -11.34
C GLN A 42 1.06 -6.20 -10.18
N ASP A 43 1.90 -5.55 -9.36
CA ASP A 43 1.46 -4.67 -8.28
C ASP A 43 0.69 -3.47 -8.85
N GLY A 44 1.25 -2.84 -9.89
CA GLY A 44 0.55 -1.77 -10.60
C GLY A 44 -0.77 -2.21 -11.20
N HIS A 45 -0.85 -3.42 -11.76
CA HIS A 45 -2.09 -3.96 -12.30
C HIS A 45 -3.13 -4.23 -11.19
N GLY A 46 -2.71 -4.82 -10.07
CA GLY A 46 -3.59 -5.07 -8.92
C GLY A 46 -4.19 -3.78 -8.36
N ILE A 47 -3.37 -2.73 -8.24
CA ILE A 47 -3.82 -1.39 -7.83
C ILE A 47 -4.89 -0.87 -8.79
N LYS A 48 -4.67 -0.98 -10.11
CA LYS A 48 -5.65 -0.55 -11.11
C LYS A 48 -6.96 -1.34 -11.04
N MET A 49 -6.89 -2.66 -10.89
CA MET A 49 -8.07 -3.50 -10.71
C MET A 49 -8.86 -3.07 -9.48
N LEU A 50 -8.19 -2.93 -8.33
CA LEU A 50 -8.81 -2.51 -7.07
C LEU A 50 -9.47 -1.13 -7.18
N GLN A 51 -8.83 -0.17 -7.84
CA GLN A 51 -9.37 1.17 -8.06
C GLN A 51 -10.67 1.17 -8.88
N LYS A 52 -10.83 0.26 -9.87
CA LYS A 52 -12.09 0.12 -10.62
C LYS A 52 -13.26 -0.24 -9.71
N HIS A 53 -12.99 -0.92 -8.61
CA HIS A 53 -13.97 -1.35 -7.60
C HIS A 53 -14.13 -0.37 -6.43
N GLY A 54 -13.75 0.90 -6.66
CA GLY A 54 -14.09 2.03 -5.78
C GLY A 54 -13.21 2.21 -4.55
N VAL A 55 -12.13 1.43 -4.40
CA VAL A 55 -11.14 1.65 -3.33
C VAL A 55 -10.07 2.62 -3.82
N ARG A 56 -9.94 3.76 -3.15
CA ARG A 56 -8.89 4.75 -3.46
C ARG A 56 -7.54 4.23 -2.97
N CYS A 57 -6.46 4.64 -3.62
CA CYS A 57 -5.10 4.35 -3.18
C CYS A 57 -4.37 5.64 -2.84
N ALA A 58 -3.50 5.59 -1.83
CA ALA A 58 -2.64 6.70 -1.43
C ALA A 58 -1.23 6.21 -1.10
N ILE A 59 -0.27 7.14 -1.12
CA ILE A 59 1.13 6.89 -0.76
C ILE A 59 1.53 7.81 0.39
N ILE A 60 2.18 7.24 1.40
CA ILE A 60 2.90 7.99 2.43
C ILE A 60 4.33 7.44 2.51
N THR A 61 5.31 8.24 2.10
CA THR A 61 6.71 7.84 2.12
C THR A 61 7.58 8.93 2.76
N GLY A 62 8.61 8.48 3.50
CA GLY A 62 9.60 9.36 4.10
C GLY A 62 10.57 9.98 3.08
N ARG A 63 10.73 9.35 1.90
CA ARG A 63 11.63 9.85 0.85
C ARG A 63 10.89 10.79 -0.11
N THR A 64 11.65 11.63 -0.80
CA THR A 64 11.15 12.44 -1.91
C THR A 64 11.92 12.10 -3.17
N SER A 65 11.22 11.71 -4.23
CA SER A 65 11.85 11.40 -5.51
C SER A 65 10.89 11.59 -6.70
N LYS A 66 11.42 12.06 -7.83
CA LYS A 66 10.63 12.20 -9.07
C LYS A 66 10.14 10.86 -9.61
N VAL A 67 10.90 9.77 -9.38
CA VAL A 67 10.53 8.44 -9.86
C VAL A 67 9.21 7.94 -9.23
N VAL A 68 8.98 8.25 -7.95
CA VAL A 68 7.71 7.96 -7.26
C VAL A 68 6.58 8.78 -7.86
N GLU A 69 6.77 10.08 -8.10
CA GLU A 69 5.76 10.93 -8.74
C GLU A 69 5.34 10.39 -10.12
N TYR A 70 6.31 10.01 -10.96
CA TYR A 70 6.02 9.45 -12.28
C TYR A 70 5.26 8.13 -12.17
N ARG A 71 5.65 7.25 -11.24
CA ARG A 71 4.97 5.98 -11.02
C ARG A 71 3.53 6.19 -10.53
N MET A 72 3.31 7.07 -9.55
CA MET A 72 1.97 7.33 -9.03
C MET A 72 1.06 8.00 -10.05
N ARG A 73 1.60 8.91 -10.88
CA ARG A 73 0.86 9.47 -12.02
C ARG A 73 0.44 8.40 -13.02
N ASN A 74 1.32 7.47 -13.37
CA ASN A 74 0.99 6.34 -14.23
C ASN A 74 -0.11 5.44 -13.62
N LEU A 75 -0.07 5.26 -12.30
CA LEU A 75 -1.10 4.53 -11.57
C LEU A 75 -2.37 5.34 -11.27
N GLY A 76 -2.43 6.62 -11.65
CA GLY A 76 -3.58 7.49 -11.36
C GLY A 76 -3.81 7.67 -9.86
N ILE A 77 -2.75 7.64 -9.06
CA ILE A 77 -2.77 7.93 -7.62
C ILE A 77 -2.41 9.41 -7.44
N ASP A 78 -3.36 10.19 -6.95
CA ASP A 78 -3.24 11.63 -6.70
C ASP A 78 -2.99 11.97 -5.22
N LEU A 79 -3.32 11.04 -4.31
CA LEU A 79 -3.05 11.13 -2.88
C LEU A 79 -1.60 10.71 -2.57
N LEU A 80 -0.64 11.57 -2.91
CA LEU A 80 0.79 11.33 -2.74
C LEU A 80 1.39 12.26 -1.67
N TYR A 81 1.91 11.68 -0.60
CA TYR A 81 2.65 12.37 0.46
C TYR A 81 4.10 11.87 0.48
N GLN A 82 5.03 12.72 0.03
CA GLN A 82 6.47 12.46 0.04
C GLN A 82 7.18 13.29 1.10
N GLY A 83 8.37 12.86 1.53
CA GLY A 83 9.16 13.59 2.53
C GLY A 83 8.56 13.56 3.93
N GLN A 84 7.72 12.56 4.24
CA GLN A 84 6.99 12.48 5.50
C GLN A 84 7.79 11.71 6.54
N GLU A 85 8.64 12.42 7.30
CA GLU A 85 9.32 11.82 8.46
C GLU A 85 8.32 11.45 9.56
N ASN A 86 7.31 12.30 9.79
CA ASN A 86 6.19 12.00 10.67
C ASN A 86 4.98 11.50 9.87
N LYS A 87 4.94 10.19 9.60
CA LYS A 87 3.82 9.57 8.86
C LYS A 87 2.46 9.72 9.55
N LEU A 88 2.42 9.94 10.88
CA LEU A 88 1.16 10.10 11.61
C LEU A 88 0.49 11.45 11.32
N GLU A 89 1.26 12.52 11.14
CA GLU A 89 0.74 13.82 10.72
C GLU A 89 0.19 13.76 9.29
N ALA A 90 0.94 13.16 8.37
CA ALA A 90 0.50 12.94 7.00
C ALA A 90 -0.80 12.13 6.94
N PHE A 91 -0.91 11.08 7.77
CA PHE A 91 -2.10 10.27 7.88
C PHE A 91 -3.31 11.08 8.40
N ALA A 92 -3.11 11.92 9.41
CA ALA A 92 -4.18 12.77 9.95
C ALA A 92 -4.71 13.77 8.92
N ASP A 93 -3.81 14.44 8.17
CA ASP A 93 -4.19 15.33 7.07
C ASP A 93 -4.94 14.58 5.96
N LEU A 94 -4.42 13.40 5.57
CA LEU A 94 -5.05 12.56 4.57
C LEU A 94 -6.48 12.18 4.96
N LEU A 95 -6.72 11.72 6.19
CA LEU A 95 -8.06 11.37 6.68
C LEU A 95 -9.03 12.56 6.59
N GLN A 96 -8.59 13.76 6.95
CA GLN A 96 -9.41 14.98 6.82
C GLN A 96 -9.76 15.27 5.36
N ARG A 97 -8.79 15.18 4.46
CA ARG A 97 -8.98 15.42 3.02
C ARG A 97 -9.94 14.42 2.39
N VAL A 98 -9.85 13.15 2.75
CA VAL A 98 -10.69 12.09 2.17
C VAL A 98 -12.01 11.85 2.92
N ARG A 99 -12.16 12.46 4.10
CA ARG A 99 -13.31 12.34 5.02
C ARG A 99 -13.64 10.90 5.40
N LEU A 100 -12.61 10.13 5.74
CA LEU A 100 -12.74 8.74 6.18
C LEU A 100 -12.39 8.61 7.66
N GLN A 101 -12.93 7.57 8.30
CA GLN A 101 -12.50 7.13 9.63
C GLN A 101 -11.31 6.15 9.52
N PRO A 102 -10.44 6.06 10.53
CA PRO A 102 -9.30 5.14 10.50
C PRO A 102 -9.70 3.68 10.22
N GLU A 103 -10.87 3.24 10.68
CA GLU A 103 -11.39 1.88 10.50
C GLU A 103 -11.70 1.54 9.03
N GLN A 104 -11.87 2.56 8.17
CA GLN A 104 -12.10 2.42 6.73
C GLN A 104 -10.79 2.46 5.92
N VAL A 105 -9.64 2.48 6.60
CA VAL A 105 -8.33 2.56 5.94
C VAL A 105 -7.54 1.29 6.16
N ALA A 106 -6.85 0.85 5.11
CA ALA A 106 -5.80 -0.14 5.18
C ALA A 106 -4.44 0.50 4.96
N TYR A 107 -3.41 0.00 5.62
CA TYR A 107 -2.02 0.45 5.44
C TYR A 107 -1.09 -0.74 5.23
N VAL A 108 -0.27 -0.69 4.18
CA VAL A 108 0.78 -1.67 3.89
C VAL A 108 2.15 -1.06 4.19
N GLY A 109 2.87 -1.66 5.12
CA GLY A 109 4.19 -1.21 5.57
C GLY A 109 5.19 -2.37 5.69
N ASP A 110 6.46 -2.04 5.82
CA ASP A 110 7.56 -3.00 5.95
C ASP A 110 8.46 -2.72 7.17
N ASP A 111 8.61 -1.45 7.59
CA ASP A 111 9.54 -1.07 8.65
C ASP A 111 8.87 -0.32 9.82
N VAL A 112 9.60 -0.17 10.93
CA VAL A 112 9.08 0.36 12.20
C VAL A 112 8.55 1.80 12.10
N VAL A 113 8.98 2.55 11.08
CA VAL A 113 8.48 3.90 10.78
C VAL A 113 7.01 3.90 10.33
N ASP A 114 6.47 2.76 9.89
CA ASP A 114 5.06 2.59 9.51
C ASP A 114 4.14 2.33 10.71
N LEU A 115 4.69 1.79 11.81
CA LEU A 115 3.94 1.36 12.99
C LEU A 115 3.01 2.45 13.58
N PRO A 116 3.40 3.73 13.65
CA PRO A 116 2.51 4.78 14.15
C PRO A 116 1.18 4.86 13.40
N VAL A 117 1.19 4.66 12.08
CA VAL A 117 -0.02 4.65 11.24
C VAL A 117 -0.69 3.28 11.25
N MET A 118 0.08 2.19 11.09
CA MET A 118 -0.44 0.82 11.08
C MET A 118 -1.26 0.51 12.34
N ARG A 119 -0.88 1.01 13.50
CA ARG A 119 -1.61 0.78 14.76
C ARG A 119 -2.93 1.55 14.88
N LYS A 120 -3.25 2.44 13.94
CA LYS A 120 -4.45 3.29 13.94
C LYS A 120 -5.48 2.88 12.89
N VAL A 121 -5.05 2.24 11.81
CA VAL A 121 -5.92 1.86 10.70
C VAL A 121 -6.76 0.62 11.01
N GLY A 122 -7.89 0.48 10.31
CA GLY A 122 -8.79 -0.69 10.44
C GLY A 122 -8.15 -2.00 9.99
N LEU A 123 -7.23 -1.92 9.02
CA LEU A 123 -6.46 -3.06 8.53
C LEU A 123 -4.99 -2.73 8.30
N ALA A 124 -4.14 -3.24 9.19
CA ALA A 124 -2.69 -3.12 9.09
C ALA A 124 -2.10 -4.36 8.41
N ILE A 125 -1.30 -4.14 7.37
CA ILE A 125 -0.74 -5.20 6.54
C ILE A 125 0.78 -5.06 6.52
N ALA A 126 1.48 -6.13 6.85
CA ALA A 126 2.93 -6.23 6.66
C ALA A 126 3.23 -6.98 5.37
N VAL A 127 4.26 -6.56 4.64
CA VAL A 127 4.79 -7.40 3.55
C VAL A 127 5.52 -8.64 4.10
N GLN A 128 5.76 -9.66 3.26
CA GLN A 128 6.35 -10.92 3.73
C GLN A 128 7.74 -10.75 4.36
N ASP A 129 8.55 -9.85 3.81
CA ASP A 129 9.91 -9.53 4.22
C ASP A 129 10.00 -8.32 5.16
N ALA A 130 8.86 -7.85 5.69
CA ALA A 130 8.79 -6.78 6.66
C ALA A 130 9.61 -7.11 7.93
N HIS A 131 10.10 -6.05 8.58
CA HIS A 131 10.78 -6.15 9.86
C HIS A 131 9.95 -6.96 10.86
N PRO A 132 10.52 -7.90 11.64
CA PRO A 132 9.76 -8.81 12.50
C PRO A 132 8.85 -8.09 13.52
N TRP A 133 9.24 -6.89 13.94
CA TRP A 133 8.42 -6.07 14.83
C TRP A 133 7.16 -5.53 14.15
N VAL A 134 7.22 -5.23 12.86
CA VAL A 134 6.07 -4.80 12.05
C VAL A 134 5.08 -5.96 11.89
N VAL A 135 5.59 -7.14 11.53
CA VAL A 135 4.78 -8.37 11.39
C VAL A 135 3.98 -8.65 12.67
N ARG A 136 4.59 -8.51 13.86
CA ARG A 136 3.92 -8.73 15.16
C ARG A 136 2.75 -7.79 15.43
N HIS A 137 2.71 -6.63 14.76
CA HIS A 137 1.67 -5.61 14.96
C HIS A 137 0.74 -5.48 13.74
N ALA A 138 0.96 -6.28 12.70
CA ALA A 138 0.07 -6.35 11.55
C ALA A 138 -1.10 -7.30 11.81
N HIS A 139 -2.24 -7.00 11.21
CA HIS A 139 -3.41 -7.89 11.21
C HIS A 139 -3.26 -9.02 10.19
N TRP A 140 -2.51 -8.75 9.12
CA TRP A 140 -2.23 -9.71 8.06
C TRP A 140 -0.82 -9.50 7.50
N GLN A 141 -0.20 -10.59 7.06
CA GLN A 141 1.07 -10.58 6.36
C GLN A 141 0.84 -11.12 4.94
N THR A 142 1.31 -10.41 3.93
CA THR A 142 1.18 -10.86 2.54
C THR A 142 2.02 -12.12 2.31
N PRO A 143 1.62 -13.03 1.40
CA PRO A 143 2.42 -14.20 1.06
C PRO A 143 3.68 -13.84 0.24
N ARG A 144 3.66 -12.75 -0.54
CA ARG A 144 4.83 -12.27 -1.31
C ARG A 144 5.51 -11.08 -0.64
N ALA A 145 6.77 -10.88 -1.01
CA ALA A 145 7.63 -9.79 -0.56
C ALA A 145 7.35 -8.45 -1.25
N GLY A 146 7.85 -7.37 -0.65
CA GLY A 146 7.84 -6.03 -1.20
C GLY A 146 8.42 -5.96 -2.62
N GLY A 147 7.77 -5.20 -3.51
CA GLY A 147 8.20 -5.08 -4.91
C GLY A 147 8.24 -6.40 -5.69
N ARG A 148 7.57 -7.43 -5.19
CA ARG A 148 7.52 -8.79 -5.77
C ARG A 148 6.10 -9.36 -5.78
N GLY A 149 5.06 -8.51 -5.70
CA GLY A 149 3.67 -8.96 -5.73
C GLY A 149 2.88 -8.73 -4.44
N ALA A 150 3.49 -8.20 -3.37
CA ALA A 150 2.79 -7.97 -2.10
C ALA A 150 1.62 -6.97 -2.23
N ALA A 151 1.77 -5.93 -3.05
CA ALA A 151 0.68 -5.00 -3.29
C ALA A 151 -0.44 -5.65 -4.11
N ARG A 152 -0.09 -6.52 -5.06
CA ARG A 152 -1.05 -7.36 -5.79
C ARG A 152 -1.82 -8.28 -4.84
N ASP A 153 -1.14 -8.98 -3.94
CA ASP A 153 -1.77 -9.83 -2.92
C ASP A 153 -2.79 -9.04 -2.10
N THR A 154 -2.40 -7.84 -1.67
CA THR A 154 -3.27 -6.96 -0.90
C THR A 154 -4.50 -6.53 -1.68
N CYS A 155 -4.32 -6.12 -2.94
CA CYS A 155 -5.42 -5.72 -3.80
C CYS A 155 -6.41 -6.86 -4.03
N GLU A 156 -5.93 -8.07 -4.31
CA GLU A 156 -6.78 -9.25 -4.49
C GLU A 156 -7.50 -9.63 -3.21
N MET A 157 -6.83 -9.59 -2.05
CA MET A 157 -7.46 -9.87 -0.76
C MET A 157 -8.60 -8.89 -0.43
N LEU A 158 -8.43 -7.60 -0.73
CA LEU A 158 -9.51 -6.61 -0.58
C LEU A 158 -10.67 -6.85 -1.56
N MET A 159 -10.38 -7.21 -2.81
CA MET A 159 -11.41 -7.54 -3.80
C MET A 159 -12.16 -8.83 -3.43
N GLU A 160 -11.47 -9.82 -2.87
CA GLU A 160 -12.04 -11.06 -2.36
C GLU A 160 -13.01 -10.77 -1.20
N ALA A 161 -12.56 -9.98 -0.23
CA ALA A 161 -13.39 -9.55 0.89
C ALA A 161 -14.65 -8.77 0.48
N ARG A 162 -14.61 -8.13 -0.69
CA ARG A 162 -15.74 -7.39 -1.30
C ARG A 162 -16.56 -8.24 -2.29
N GLY A 163 -16.17 -9.48 -2.55
CA GLY A 163 -16.88 -10.38 -3.48
C GLY A 163 -16.76 -10.00 -4.95
N VAL A 164 -15.76 -9.20 -5.33
CA VAL A 164 -15.58 -8.70 -6.71
C VAL A 164 -14.37 -9.31 -7.43
N LEU A 165 -13.50 -10.05 -6.72
CA LEU A 165 -12.28 -10.60 -7.30
C LEU A 165 -12.56 -11.58 -8.44
N GLN A 166 -13.44 -12.56 -8.22
CA GLN A 166 -13.74 -13.59 -9.22
C GLN A 166 -14.25 -12.97 -10.52
N GLN A 167 -15.21 -12.04 -10.44
CA GLN A 167 -15.76 -11.34 -11.59
C GLN A 167 -14.68 -10.53 -12.35
N GLU A 168 -13.78 -9.83 -11.64
CA GLU A 168 -12.69 -9.10 -12.28
C GLU A 168 -11.75 -10.06 -13.02
N LEU A 169 -11.40 -11.21 -12.43
CA LEU A 169 -10.51 -12.20 -13.06
C LEU A 169 -11.17 -12.90 -14.26
N GLU A 170 -12.47 -13.22 -14.17
CA GLU A 170 -13.23 -13.82 -15.27
C GLU A 170 -13.35 -12.88 -16.48
N SER A 171 -13.23 -11.56 -16.30
CA SER A 171 -13.24 -10.60 -17.42
C SER A 171 -12.04 -10.73 -18.38
N TYR A 172 -11.02 -11.52 -18.00
CA TYR A 172 -9.84 -11.80 -18.82
C TYR A 172 -9.90 -13.15 -19.55
N LEU A 173 -10.93 -13.96 -19.30
CA LEU A 173 -11.15 -15.28 -19.91
C LEU A 173 -12.20 -15.20 -21.02
#